data_AF-A0A0B7NIH2-F1
#
_entry.id   AF-A0A0B7NIH2-F1
#
_cell.length_a   1.000
_cell.length_b   1.000
_cell.length_c   1.000
_cell.angle_alpha   90.00
_cell.angle_beta   90.00
_cell.angle_gamma   90.00
#
_symmetry.space_group_name_H-M   'P 1'
#
loop_
_entity.id
_entity.type
_entity.pdbx_description
1 polymer ?
#
loop_
_entity_poly.entity_id
_entity_poly.type
_entity_poly.pdbx_seq_one_letter_code
_entity_poly.pdbx_strand_id
1 'polypeptide(L)'
;MMELDEPASDVEENNPKEVDDERIEFNVNYSDNWRDDFTESELYSMKLKQTLEQYSIPTQAGRDITYFIRLMIKRTQKATKAGDIAPTILFQDTLDAVLKKKLPVKYDDLNVCHNGCIVFSENMSECDRCKKDNSKSPKRKSKTMKMLNIGSQIATILCDKQTRELIEYPRNEFQFKQGEYTDIFSDEEYQRLSSRSNTCKEADLNIYMGLYIDGFENTNVSKHQHFSILHLLFFNFPPHLRADCICP
;
A
#
# COMPACT_ATOMS: atom_id res chain seq x y z
N MET A 1 39.68 -64.16 22.10
CA MET A 1 39.02 -64.05 23.42
C MET A 1 38.55 -62.63 23.55
N MET A 2 37.26 -62.47 23.89
CA MET A 2 36.41 -61.26 23.94
C MET A 2 35.70 -60.86 22.63
N GLU A 3 34.42 -61.25 22.59
CA GLU A 3 33.29 -60.70 21.83
C GLU A 3 32.75 -59.40 22.49
N LEU A 4 31.70 -58.84 21.86
CA LEU A 4 30.70 -57.83 22.30
C LEU A 4 31.08 -56.37 21.96
N ASP A 5 30.26 -55.51 21.35
CA ASP A 5 28.88 -55.51 20.83
C ASP A 5 28.76 -54.30 19.85
N GLU A 6 27.94 -54.39 18.79
CA GLU A 6 27.32 -53.19 18.17
C GLU A 6 25.95 -52.94 18.83
N PRO A 7 25.43 -51.69 18.90
CA PRO A 7 24.50 -51.29 17.83
C PRO A 7 24.45 -49.79 17.47
N ALA A 8 23.77 -49.56 16.34
CA ALA A 8 23.45 -48.31 15.65
C ALA A 8 22.85 -47.17 16.50
N SER A 9 23.05 -45.92 16.02
CA SER A 9 21.96 -44.93 15.94
C SER A 9 22.31 -43.75 15.03
N ASP A 10 21.53 -43.63 13.96
CA ASP A 10 20.83 -42.42 13.53
C ASP A 10 21.61 -41.29 12.82
N VAL A 11 21.32 -41.27 11.52
CA VAL A 11 21.32 -40.13 10.61
C VAL A 11 20.56 -38.95 11.23
N GLU A 12 21.21 -37.79 11.33
CA GLU A 12 20.49 -36.52 11.14
C GLU A 12 21.14 -35.79 9.95
N GLU A 13 20.45 -35.92 8.81
CA GLU A 13 20.62 -35.06 7.65
C GLU A 13 20.45 -33.60 8.10
N ASN A 14 21.46 -32.79 7.80
CA ASN A 14 21.34 -31.34 7.84
C ASN A 14 20.26 -30.92 6.83
N ASN A 15 19.01 -30.85 7.28
CA ASN A 15 17.99 -30.10 6.57
C ASN A 15 18.41 -28.62 6.62
N PRO A 16 18.69 -27.96 5.49
CA PRO A 16 18.67 -26.52 5.48
C PRO A 16 17.26 -26.12 5.91
N LYS A 17 17.16 -25.39 7.03
CA LYS A 17 15.92 -24.75 7.41
C LYS A 17 15.48 -23.91 6.21
N GLU A 18 14.42 -24.34 5.55
CA GLU A 18 13.64 -23.49 4.67
C GLU A 18 13.32 -22.26 5.51
N VAL A 19 14.00 -21.16 5.20
CA VAL A 19 13.57 -19.84 5.63
C VAL A 19 12.31 -19.64 4.81
N ASP A 20 11.17 -19.86 5.46
CA ASP A 20 9.88 -19.42 4.94
C ASP A 20 10.02 -17.92 4.66
N ASP A 21 10.34 -17.61 3.41
CA ASP A 21 10.24 -16.28 2.83
C ASP A 21 8.74 -16.05 2.64
N GLU A 22 8.02 -15.91 3.77
CA GLU A 22 6.67 -15.38 3.83
C GLU A 22 6.76 -13.93 3.38
N ARG A 23 6.85 -13.77 2.06
CA ARG A 23 6.63 -12.53 1.37
C ARG A 23 5.17 -12.17 1.68
N ILE A 24 4.95 -11.42 2.75
CA ILE A 24 3.61 -11.02 3.13
C ILE A 24 3.08 -10.20 1.96
N GLU A 25 2.14 -10.82 1.25
CA GLU A 25 1.37 -10.17 0.21
C GLU A 25 0.80 -8.89 0.82
N PHE A 26 0.99 -7.76 0.14
CA PHE A 26 0.00 -6.70 0.20
C PHE A 26 -1.27 -7.25 -0.43
N ASN A 27 -1.94 -8.13 0.32
CA ASN A 27 -3.25 -8.57 0.01
C ASN A 27 -4.09 -7.35 0.30
N VAL A 28 -4.35 -6.57 -0.75
CA VAL A 28 -5.59 -5.82 -0.83
C VAL A 28 -6.67 -6.90 -0.79
N ASN A 29 -6.94 -7.43 0.39
CA ASN A 29 -8.02 -8.35 0.57
C ASN A 29 -9.23 -7.46 0.38
N TYR A 30 -9.79 -7.55 -0.81
CA TYR A 30 -10.90 -6.74 -1.24
C TYR A 30 -12.03 -7.05 -0.27
N SER A 31 -12.21 -6.18 0.72
CA SER A 31 -13.14 -6.40 1.81
C SER A 31 -14.50 -6.77 1.22
N ASP A 32 -15.25 -7.65 1.87
CA ASP A 32 -16.59 -8.06 1.39
C ASP A 32 -17.53 -6.86 1.14
N ASN A 33 -17.21 -5.67 1.67
CA ASN A 33 -17.92 -4.41 1.41
C ASN A 33 -17.76 -3.87 -0.02
N TRP A 34 -16.83 -4.38 -0.83
CA TRP A 34 -16.60 -3.89 -2.20
C TRP A 34 -17.37 -4.70 -3.25
N ARG A 35 -18.08 -5.77 -2.85
CA ARG A 35 -18.89 -6.58 -3.77
C ARG A 35 -19.92 -5.76 -4.54
N ASP A 36 -20.42 -4.68 -3.97
CA ASP A 36 -21.42 -3.82 -4.62
C ASP A 36 -20.82 -2.89 -5.69
N ASP A 37 -19.51 -2.59 -5.61
CA ASP A 37 -18.82 -1.68 -6.53
C ASP A 37 -18.16 -2.40 -7.73
N PHE A 38 -18.01 -3.72 -7.65
CA PHE A 38 -17.33 -4.54 -8.67
C PHE A 38 -18.23 -5.65 -9.22
N THR A 39 -18.18 -5.83 -10.54
CA THR A 39 -18.82 -6.95 -11.22
C THR A 39 -18.10 -8.25 -10.90
N GLU A 40 -18.78 -9.39 -11.01
CA GLU A 40 -18.16 -10.71 -10.85
C GLU A 40 -16.93 -10.89 -11.75
N SER A 41 -16.99 -10.38 -12.99
CA SER A 41 -15.88 -10.41 -13.93
C SER A 41 -14.63 -9.71 -13.36
N GLU A 42 -14.81 -8.52 -12.76
CA GLU A 42 -13.72 -7.77 -12.13
C GLU A 42 -13.18 -8.52 -10.92
N LEU A 43 -14.05 -9.02 -10.03
CA LEU A 43 -13.65 -9.79 -8.84
C LEU A 43 -12.83 -11.04 -9.19
N TYR A 44 -13.28 -11.85 -10.16
CA TYR A 44 -12.51 -13.02 -10.61
C TYR A 44 -11.18 -12.63 -11.25
N SER A 45 -11.14 -11.50 -11.96
CA SER A 45 -9.92 -11.01 -12.58
C SER A 45 -8.91 -10.52 -11.54
N MET A 46 -9.39 -9.86 -10.48
CA MET A 46 -8.57 -9.41 -9.36
C MET A 46 -7.96 -10.60 -8.63
N LYS A 47 -8.78 -11.62 -8.33
CA LYS A 47 -8.29 -12.86 -7.73
C LYS A 47 -7.25 -13.56 -8.59
N LEU A 48 -7.48 -13.65 -9.90
CA LEU A 48 -6.48 -14.21 -10.83
C LEU A 48 -5.19 -13.38 -10.81
N LYS A 49 -5.28 -12.05 -10.87
CA LYS A 49 -4.11 -11.16 -10.83
C LYS A 49 -3.29 -11.39 -9.57
N GLN A 50 -3.94 -11.43 -8.40
CA GLN A 50 -3.28 -11.73 -7.12
C GLN A 50 -2.55 -13.07 -7.15
N THR A 51 -3.21 -14.14 -7.63
CA THR A 51 -2.55 -15.44 -7.77
C THR A 51 -1.34 -15.38 -8.71
N LEU A 52 -1.45 -14.69 -9.83
CA LEU A 52 -0.31 -14.55 -10.75
C LEU A 52 0.87 -13.81 -10.10
N GLU A 53 0.58 -12.77 -9.31
CA GLU A 53 1.60 -11.99 -8.58
C GLU A 53 2.24 -12.80 -7.45
N GLN A 54 1.43 -13.52 -6.67
CA GLN A 54 1.87 -14.43 -5.60
C GLN A 54 2.92 -15.42 -6.10
N TYR A 55 2.66 -16.06 -7.24
CA TYR A 55 3.58 -17.03 -7.82
C TYR A 55 4.63 -16.41 -8.75
N SER A 56 4.79 -15.08 -8.73
CA SER A 56 5.75 -14.33 -9.56
C SER A 56 5.68 -14.71 -11.04
N ILE A 57 4.46 -14.94 -11.54
CA ILE A 57 4.22 -15.39 -12.91
C ILE A 57 4.56 -14.24 -13.88
N PRO A 58 5.41 -14.47 -14.88
CA PRO A 58 5.75 -13.44 -15.87
C PRO A 58 4.51 -12.89 -16.57
N THR A 59 4.48 -11.59 -16.85
CA THR A 59 3.32 -10.91 -17.47
C THR A 59 2.84 -11.59 -18.74
N GLN A 60 3.76 -12.07 -19.59
CA GLN A 60 3.38 -12.78 -20.82
C GLN A 60 2.67 -14.10 -20.52
N ALA A 61 3.18 -14.89 -19.57
CA ALA A 61 2.52 -16.12 -19.13
C ALA A 61 1.16 -15.81 -18.49
N GLY A 62 1.06 -14.73 -17.71
CA GLY A 62 -0.21 -14.24 -17.17
C GLY A 62 -1.24 -13.92 -18.25
N ARG A 63 -0.83 -13.28 -19.36
CA ARG A 63 -1.70 -13.00 -20.51
C ARG A 63 -2.17 -14.28 -21.20
N ASP A 64 -1.26 -15.24 -21.38
CA ASP A 64 -1.57 -16.53 -22.00
C ASP A 64 -2.57 -17.34 -21.16
N ILE A 65 -2.41 -17.34 -19.83
CA ILE A 65 -3.36 -17.94 -18.88
C ILE A 65 -4.73 -17.26 -18.98
N THR A 66 -4.78 -15.92 -18.97
CA THR A 66 -6.05 -15.19 -19.15
C THR A 66 -6.72 -15.54 -20.47
N TYR A 67 -5.96 -15.63 -21.57
CA TYR A 67 -6.48 -16.02 -22.88
C TYR A 67 -7.06 -17.44 -22.86
N PHE A 68 -6.33 -18.38 -22.25
CA PHE A 68 -6.77 -19.76 -22.10
C PHE A 68 -8.09 -19.87 -21.33
N ILE A 69 -8.20 -19.20 -20.18
CA ILE A 69 -9.42 -19.20 -19.36
C ILE A 69 -10.60 -18.58 -20.13
N ARG A 70 -10.40 -17.45 -20.81
CA ARG A 70 -11.41 -16.83 -21.69
C ARG A 70 -11.90 -17.80 -22.76
N LEU A 71 -10.99 -18.54 -23.39
CA LEU A 71 -11.32 -19.52 -24.42
C LEU A 71 -12.14 -20.67 -23.84
N MET A 72 -11.81 -21.16 -22.65
CA MET A 72 -12.59 -22.19 -21.96
C MET A 72 -14.01 -21.71 -21.67
N ILE A 73 -14.18 -20.51 -21.07
CA ILE A 73 -15.49 -19.93 -20.76
C ILE A 73 -16.35 -19.84 -22.03
N LYS A 74 -15.78 -19.29 -23.11
CA LYS A 74 -16.47 -19.14 -24.40
C LYS A 74 -16.90 -20.48 -24.99
N ARG A 75 -16.06 -21.52 -24.89
CA ARG A 75 -16.40 -22.86 -25.37
C ARG A 75 -17.50 -23.50 -24.53
N THR A 76 -17.44 -23.36 -23.21
CA THR A 76 -18.47 -23.87 -22.29
C THR A 76 -19.82 -23.21 -22.57
N GLN A 77 -19.87 -21.88 -22.69
CA GLN A 77 -21.12 -21.17 -23.04
C GLN A 77 -21.73 -21.65 -24.37
N LYS A 78 -20.87 -21.83 -25.38
CA LYS A 78 -21.32 -22.34 -26.69
C LYS A 78 -21.85 -23.78 -26.58
N ALA A 79 -21.25 -24.60 -25.74
CA ALA A 79 -21.66 -26.00 -25.52
C ALA A 79 -22.97 -26.10 -24.72
N THR A 80 -23.15 -25.27 -23.69
CA THR A 80 -24.34 -25.30 -22.83
C THR A 80 -25.57 -24.61 -23.44
N LYS A 81 -25.40 -23.86 -24.53
CA LYS A 81 -26.44 -22.98 -25.11
C LYS A 81 -27.07 -22.05 -24.06
N ALA A 82 -26.35 -21.76 -22.98
CA ALA A 82 -26.83 -20.88 -21.94
C ALA A 82 -27.00 -19.47 -22.54
N GLY A 83 -28.18 -18.89 -22.34
CA GLY A 83 -28.44 -17.48 -22.69
C GLY A 83 -27.78 -16.50 -21.72
N ASP A 84 -27.20 -17.00 -20.63
CA ASP A 84 -26.60 -16.20 -19.59
C ASP A 84 -25.20 -15.69 -19.98
N ILE A 85 -24.95 -14.44 -19.64
CA ILE A 85 -23.66 -13.79 -19.83
C ILE A 85 -22.74 -14.28 -18.71
N ALA A 86 -21.89 -15.26 -19.02
CA ALA A 86 -20.89 -15.74 -18.07
C ALA A 86 -19.85 -14.64 -17.79
N PRO A 87 -19.38 -14.54 -16.54
CA PRO A 87 -18.33 -13.59 -16.19
C PRO A 87 -17.08 -13.86 -17.03
N THR A 88 -16.46 -12.79 -17.53
CA THR A 88 -15.29 -12.86 -18.39
C THR A 88 -14.08 -12.30 -17.65
N ILE A 89 -13.02 -13.09 -17.54
CA ILE A 89 -11.76 -12.63 -16.95
C ILE A 89 -11.20 -11.48 -17.78
N LEU A 90 -10.76 -10.39 -17.17
CA LEU A 90 -10.10 -9.25 -17.80
C LEU A 90 -8.59 -9.51 -17.90
N PHE A 91 -7.96 -8.97 -18.94
CA PHE A 91 -6.49 -8.91 -18.98
C PHE A 91 -5.97 -7.96 -17.90
N GLN A 92 -4.75 -8.20 -17.39
CA GLN A 92 -4.18 -7.42 -16.29
C GLN A 92 -4.21 -5.91 -16.59
N ASP A 93 -3.77 -5.49 -17.77
CA ASP A 93 -3.76 -4.07 -18.17
C ASP A 93 -5.17 -3.44 -18.21
N THR A 94 -6.17 -4.23 -18.63
CA THR A 94 -7.57 -3.78 -18.67
C THR A 94 -8.14 -3.67 -17.26
N LEU A 95 -7.83 -4.65 -16.41
CA LEU A 95 -8.22 -4.63 -15.02
C LEU A 95 -7.61 -3.42 -14.30
N ASP A 96 -6.33 -3.13 -14.52
CA ASP A 96 -5.66 -1.98 -13.90
C ASP A 96 -6.28 -0.65 -14.29
N ALA A 97 -6.68 -0.50 -15.57
CA ALA A 97 -7.41 0.67 -16.02
C ALA A 97 -8.79 0.79 -15.35
N VAL A 98 -9.50 -0.33 -15.16
CA VAL A 98 -10.79 -0.39 -14.46
C VAL A 98 -10.62 -0.03 -12.98
N LEU A 99 -9.65 -0.63 -12.30
CA LEU A 99 -9.33 -0.35 -10.90
C LEU A 99 -8.99 1.12 -10.70
N LYS A 100 -8.11 1.70 -11.54
CA LYS A 100 -7.78 3.13 -11.48
C LYS A 100 -9.00 4.04 -11.66
N LYS A 101 -9.98 3.62 -12.46
CA LYS A 101 -11.21 4.37 -12.70
C LYS A 101 -12.19 4.27 -11.54
N LYS A 102 -12.34 3.07 -10.95
CA LYS A 102 -13.29 2.81 -9.85
C LYS A 102 -12.75 3.22 -8.49
N LEU A 103 -11.45 3.17 -8.30
CA LEU A 103 -10.72 3.55 -7.09
C LEU A 103 -9.81 4.74 -7.38
N PRO A 104 -10.35 5.90 -7.80
CA PRO A 104 -9.52 7.05 -8.05
C PRO A 104 -8.90 7.53 -6.74
N VAL A 105 -7.61 7.82 -6.77
CA VAL A 105 -6.98 8.62 -5.72
C VAL A 105 -7.68 9.97 -5.71
N LYS A 106 -8.43 10.25 -4.64
CA LYS A 106 -9.16 11.50 -4.47
C LYS A 106 -8.19 12.59 -4.04
N TYR A 107 -8.24 13.71 -4.75
CA TYR A 107 -7.49 14.91 -4.41
C TYR A 107 -8.49 16.01 -4.04
N ASP A 108 -8.16 16.74 -2.99
CA ASP A 108 -8.86 17.97 -2.65
C ASP A 108 -8.20 19.14 -3.39
N ASP A 109 -9.03 19.95 -4.05
CA ASP A 109 -8.56 21.16 -4.71
C ASP A 109 -8.50 22.29 -3.67
N LEU A 110 -7.28 22.70 -3.33
CA LEU A 110 -7.02 23.79 -2.42
C LEU A 110 -6.72 25.07 -3.19
N ASN A 111 -7.37 26.15 -2.80
CA ASN A 111 -7.00 27.47 -3.27
C ASN A 111 -5.77 27.93 -2.49
N VAL A 112 -4.69 28.21 -3.19
CA VAL A 112 -3.46 28.74 -2.61
C VAL A 112 -3.16 30.12 -3.17
N CYS A 113 -2.41 30.89 -2.40
CA CYS A 113 -1.87 32.15 -2.89
C CYS A 113 -1.08 31.93 -4.19
N HIS A 114 -1.11 32.89 -5.12
CA HIS A 114 -0.36 32.81 -6.39
C HIS A 114 1.13 32.46 -6.18
N ASN A 115 1.74 32.97 -5.10
CA ASN A 115 3.13 32.71 -4.74
C ASN A 115 3.32 31.45 -3.86
N GLY A 116 2.26 30.68 -3.60
CA GLY A 116 2.31 29.47 -2.75
C GLY A 116 2.52 29.75 -1.26
N CYS A 117 2.38 30.99 -0.80
CA CYS A 117 2.72 31.36 0.58
C CYS A 117 1.78 30.78 1.64
N ILE A 118 0.48 30.66 1.33
CA ILE A 118 -0.56 30.14 2.21
C ILE A 118 -1.63 29.39 1.40
N VAL A 119 -2.31 28.47 2.07
CA VAL A 119 -3.60 27.90 1.63
C VAL A 119 -4.72 28.80 2.15
N PHE A 120 -5.69 29.12 1.29
CA PHE A 120 -6.88 29.88 1.66
C PHE A 120 -7.92 28.94 2.29
N SER A 121 -8.38 29.30 3.48
CA SER A 121 -9.59 28.73 4.09
C SER A 121 -10.81 29.56 3.70
N GLU A 122 -12.03 29.08 3.98
CA GLU A 122 -13.29 29.73 3.59
C GLU A 122 -13.39 31.21 4.01
N ASN A 123 -12.71 31.59 5.10
CA ASN A 123 -12.73 32.94 5.65
C ASN A 123 -11.52 33.80 5.23
N MET A 124 -10.60 33.27 4.41
CA MET A 124 -9.38 33.97 3.99
C MET A 124 -9.37 34.18 2.48
N SER A 125 -9.57 35.43 2.06
CA SER A 125 -9.58 35.81 0.64
C SER A 125 -8.29 36.46 0.16
N GLU A 126 -7.39 36.84 1.08
CA GLU A 126 -6.18 37.59 0.75
C GLU A 126 -4.96 37.09 1.54
N CYS A 127 -3.79 37.11 0.89
CA CYS A 127 -2.54 36.68 1.52
C CYS A 127 -1.80 37.88 2.10
N ASP A 128 -1.75 37.99 3.43
CA ASP A 128 -1.10 39.12 4.10
C ASP A 128 0.40 39.21 3.84
N ARG A 129 1.05 38.08 3.49
CA ARG A 129 2.46 38.08 3.07
C ARG A 129 2.67 38.73 1.71
N CYS A 130 1.73 38.55 0.78
CA CYS A 130 1.79 39.16 -0.55
C CYS A 130 1.27 40.60 -0.59
N LYS A 131 0.44 41.01 0.39
CA LYS A 131 0.01 42.42 0.53
C LYS A 131 1.17 43.38 0.81
N LYS A 132 2.22 42.90 1.49
CA LYS A 132 3.41 43.70 1.81
C LYS A 132 4.27 43.97 0.57
N ASP A 133 4.08 43.19 -0.49
CA ASP A 133 4.82 43.31 -1.74
C ASP A 133 4.04 44.22 -2.70
N ASN A 134 4.20 45.53 -2.53
CA ASN A 134 3.52 46.62 -3.26
C ASN A 134 3.89 46.70 -4.77
N SER A 135 4.02 45.56 -5.46
CA SER A 135 4.16 45.57 -6.91
C SER A 135 2.78 45.81 -7.53
N LYS A 136 2.66 46.82 -8.40
CA LYS A 136 1.45 47.26 -9.13
C LYS A 136 0.95 46.22 -10.15
N SER A 137 1.03 44.93 -9.84
CA SER A 137 0.57 43.86 -10.69
C SER A 137 -0.91 43.58 -10.41
N PRO A 138 -1.72 43.35 -11.46
CA PRO A 138 -3.14 43.05 -11.29
C PRO A 138 -3.27 41.83 -10.38
N LYS A 139 -4.13 41.91 -9.36
CA LYS A 139 -4.41 40.85 -8.36
C LYS A 139 -4.43 39.48 -9.06
N ARG A 140 -3.30 38.77 -9.08
CA ARG A 140 -3.24 37.46 -9.71
C ARG A 140 -4.12 36.54 -8.88
N LYS A 141 -5.12 35.95 -9.54
CA LYS A 141 -6.07 35.04 -8.93
C LYS A 141 -5.32 33.90 -8.24
N SER A 142 -5.90 33.36 -7.17
CA SER A 142 -5.40 32.19 -6.47
C SER A 142 -5.02 31.08 -7.46
N LYS A 143 -3.97 30.32 -7.13
CA LYS A 143 -3.63 29.09 -7.84
C LYS A 143 -4.35 27.93 -7.17
N THR A 144 -4.79 26.94 -7.93
CA THR A 144 -5.31 25.69 -7.36
C THR A 144 -4.16 24.71 -7.18
N MET A 145 -4.09 24.08 -6.00
CA MET A 145 -3.17 23.00 -5.66
C MET A 145 -4.00 21.75 -5.37
N LYS A 146 -3.63 20.62 -5.98
CA LYS A 146 -4.20 19.32 -5.63
C LYS A 146 -3.50 18.79 -4.38
N MET A 147 -4.28 18.47 -3.36
CA MET A 147 -3.78 17.85 -2.12
C MET A 147 -4.29 16.42 -2.03
N LEU A 148 -3.40 15.49 -1.71
CA LEU A 148 -3.77 14.14 -1.32
C LEU A 148 -3.95 14.08 0.19
N ASN A 149 -5.16 13.75 0.66
CA ASN A 149 -5.42 13.55 2.08
C ASN A 149 -4.92 12.16 2.52
N ILE A 150 -3.73 12.14 3.14
CA ILE A 150 -3.11 10.92 3.66
C ILE A 150 -4.02 10.23 4.70
N GLY A 151 -4.71 10.98 5.55
CA GLY A 151 -5.61 10.42 6.56
C GLY A 151 -6.76 9.63 5.95
N SER A 152 -7.35 10.12 4.85
CA SER A 152 -8.37 9.38 4.10
C SER A 152 -7.82 8.11 3.43
N GLN A 153 -6.57 8.16 2.94
CA GLN A 153 -5.91 6.97 2.40
C GLN A 153 -5.71 5.91 3.50
N ILE A 154 -5.22 6.31 4.67
CA ILE A 154 -5.03 5.42 5.82
C ILE A 154 -6.36 4.82 6.28
N ALA A 155 -7.41 5.63 6.40
CA ALA A 155 -8.74 5.15 6.76
C ALA A 155 -9.25 4.08 5.78
N THR A 156 -8.98 4.27 4.48
CA THR A 156 -9.34 3.28 3.44
C THR A 156 -8.56 1.98 3.60
N ILE A 157 -7.26 2.08 3.88
CA ILE A 157 -6.38 0.92 4.13
C ILE A 157 -6.88 0.12 5.36
N LEU A 158 -7.28 0.81 6.43
CA LEU A 158 -7.80 0.19 7.66
C LEU A 158 -9.19 -0.46 7.51
N CYS A 159 -9.91 -0.18 6.42
CA CYS A 159 -11.17 -0.88 6.13
C CYS A 159 -10.93 -2.33 5.72
N ASP A 160 -9.73 -2.66 5.23
CA ASP A 160 -9.34 -4.05 5.00
C ASP A 160 -8.93 -4.71 6.33
N LYS A 161 -9.53 -5.86 6.61
CA LYS A 161 -9.33 -6.59 7.86
C LYS A 161 -7.90 -7.11 7.98
N GLN A 162 -7.33 -7.66 6.91
CA GLN A 162 -5.97 -8.20 6.93
C GLN A 162 -4.95 -7.09 7.16
N THR A 163 -5.08 -5.99 6.43
CA THR A 163 -4.19 -4.84 6.61
C THR A 163 -4.33 -4.21 7.99
N ARG A 164 -5.54 -4.17 8.54
CA ARG A 164 -5.76 -3.72 9.92
C ARG A 164 -5.07 -4.62 10.94
N GLU A 165 -5.20 -5.94 10.81
CA GLU A 165 -4.51 -6.91 11.67
C GLU A 165 -2.97 -6.72 11.59
N LEU A 166 -2.43 -6.46 10.39
CA LEU A 166 -1.00 -6.16 10.19
C LEU A 166 -0.56 -4.81 10.79
N ILE A 167 -1.43 -3.81 10.87
CA ILE A 167 -1.13 -2.51 11.50
C ILE A 167 -1.25 -2.59 13.04
N GLU A 168 -2.05 -3.52 13.54
CA GLU A 168 -2.16 -3.85 14.96
C GLU A 168 -0.97 -4.71 15.44
N TYR A 169 -0.13 -5.22 14.53
CA TYR A 169 1.05 -6.06 14.77
C TYR A 169 1.93 -5.65 15.97
N PRO A 170 2.33 -4.37 16.15
CA PRO A 170 3.24 -3.99 17.24
C PRO A 170 2.64 -4.21 18.63
N ARG A 171 1.31 -4.25 18.76
CA ARG A 171 0.64 -4.52 20.04
C ARG A 171 0.67 -5.99 20.44
N ASN A 172 0.74 -6.89 19.46
CA ASN A 172 0.46 -8.30 19.71
C ASN A 172 1.73 -9.16 19.76
N GLU A 173 2.78 -8.80 19.00
CA GLU A 173 3.91 -9.72 18.77
C GLU A 173 5.29 -9.14 19.08
N PHE A 174 5.45 -7.80 19.13
CA PHE A 174 6.74 -7.22 19.45
C PHE A 174 6.94 -7.18 20.97
N GLN A 175 7.89 -7.97 21.47
CA GLN A 175 8.40 -7.85 22.83
C GLN A 175 9.85 -7.36 22.77
N PHE A 176 10.10 -6.20 23.35
CA PHE A 176 11.46 -5.68 23.44
C PHE A 176 12.34 -6.63 24.28
N LYS A 177 13.48 -7.06 23.71
CA LYS A 177 14.51 -7.84 24.41
C LYS A 177 15.77 -7.00 24.55
N GLN A 178 16.20 -6.82 25.79
CA GLN A 178 17.38 -6.01 26.10
C GLN A 178 18.63 -6.61 25.45
N GLY A 179 19.34 -5.82 24.64
CA GLY A 179 20.58 -6.23 23.97
C GLY A 179 20.41 -6.78 22.55
N GLU A 180 19.17 -6.97 22.07
CA GLU A 180 18.87 -7.36 20.70
C GLU A 180 18.30 -6.16 19.93
N TYR A 181 19.02 -5.70 18.90
CA TYR A 181 18.49 -4.69 17.99
C TYR A 181 17.64 -5.39 16.92
N THR A 182 16.34 -5.51 17.19
CA THR A 182 15.40 -6.18 16.28
C THR A 182 14.76 -5.22 15.28
N ASP A 183 14.57 -3.94 15.65
CA ASP A 183 13.92 -2.95 14.80
C ASP A 183 14.11 -1.50 15.31
N ILE A 184 14.03 -0.52 14.40
CA ILE A 184 13.96 0.92 14.70
C ILE A 184 12.69 1.30 15.47
N PHE A 185 11.63 0.50 15.35
CA PHE A 185 10.32 0.74 15.94
C PHE A 185 9.90 -0.44 16.84
N SER A 186 10.68 -0.63 17.91
CA SER A 186 10.43 -1.65 18.92
C SER A 186 9.22 -1.34 19.80
N ASP A 187 8.76 -2.32 20.58
CA ASP A 187 7.71 -2.16 21.59
C ASP A 187 8.02 -1.03 22.59
N GLU A 188 9.29 -0.87 22.99
CA GLU A 188 9.70 0.23 23.87
C GLU A 188 9.44 1.60 23.22
N GLU A 189 9.82 1.78 21.95
CA GLU A 189 9.56 3.04 21.24
C GLU A 189 8.06 3.23 20.95
N TYR A 190 7.32 2.17 20.64
CA TYR A 190 5.86 2.22 20.51
C TYR A 190 5.19 2.64 21.82
N GLN A 191 5.56 2.06 22.96
CA GLN A 191 5.03 2.42 24.28
C GLN A 191 5.42 3.84 24.69
N ARG A 192 6.68 4.22 24.44
CA ARG A 192 7.19 5.57 24.68
C ARG A 192 6.40 6.60 23.90
N LEU A 193 6.11 6.35 22.62
CA LEU A 193 5.33 7.26 21.80
C LEU A 193 3.84 7.24 22.18
N SER A 194 3.28 6.06 22.48
CA SER A 194 1.88 5.91 22.89
C SER A 194 1.61 6.60 24.23
N SER A 195 2.62 6.71 25.10
CA SER A 195 2.52 7.39 26.38
C SER A 195 2.78 8.89 26.34
N ARG A 196 3.14 9.47 25.19
CA ARG A 196 3.48 10.92 25.08
C ARG A 196 2.31 11.87 25.26
N SER A 197 1.09 11.46 24.94
CA SER A 197 -0.09 12.32 25.06
C SER A 197 -1.29 11.53 25.56
N ASN A 198 -2.24 12.21 26.21
CA ASN A 198 -3.48 11.57 26.65
C ASN A 198 -4.29 11.06 25.46
N THR A 199 -4.28 11.80 24.34
CA THR A 199 -4.92 11.37 23.09
C THR A 199 -4.35 10.05 22.58
N CYS A 200 -3.03 9.83 22.64
CA CYS A 200 -2.42 8.57 22.23
C CYS A 200 -2.70 7.43 23.21
N LYS A 201 -2.78 7.72 24.52
CA LYS A 201 -3.10 6.70 25.54
C LYS A 201 -4.53 6.20 25.45
N GLU A 202 -5.46 7.08 25.12
CA GLU A 202 -6.89 6.79 25.03
C GLU A 202 -7.31 6.31 23.63
N ALA A 203 -6.40 6.33 22.65
CA ALA A 203 -6.70 5.91 21.28
C ALA A 203 -6.78 4.38 21.13
N ASP A 204 -7.84 3.93 20.46
CA ASP A 204 -8.04 2.51 20.11
C ASP A 204 -6.90 1.96 19.24
N LEU A 205 -6.31 2.79 18.38
CA LEU A 205 -5.16 2.44 17.54
C LEU A 205 -4.30 3.69 17.29
N ASN A 206 -2.99 3.57 17.53
CA ASN A 206 -2.01 4.60 17.16
C ASN A 206 -1.27 4.16 15.90
N ILE A 207 -1.25 5.03 14.89
CA ILE A 207 -0.54 4.81 13.63
C ILE A 207 0.66 5.74 13.57
N TYR A 208 1.83 5.13 13.51
CA TYR A 208 3.13 5.78 13.51
C TYR A 208 3.73 5.73 12.11
N MET A 209 4.17 6.91 11.66
CA MET A 209 4.70 7.08 10.31
C MET A 209 6.00 7.85 10.33
N GLY A 210 6.97 7.38 9.55
CA GLY A 210 8.17 8.12 9.19
C GLY A 210 7.94 8.87 7.89
N LEU A 211 8.18 10.18 7.89
CA LEU A 211 8.21 10.97 6.67
C LEU A 211 9.67 11.25 6.29
N TYR A 212 10.10 10.70 5.16
CA TYR A 212 11.42 10.92 4.62
C TYR A 212 11.30 11.75 3.34
N ILE A 213 12.08 12.82 3.26
CA ILE A 213 12.13 13.67 2.08
C ILE A 213 13.37 13.25 1.31
N ASP A 214 13.17 12.68 0.12
CA ASP A 214 14.27 12.45 -0.79
C ASP A 214 14.51 13.71 -1.63
N GLY A 215 15.77 14.14 -1.66
CA GLY A 215 16.24 15.37 -2.30
C GLY A 215 16.33 15.23 -3.82
N PHE A 216 15.29 14.66 -4.45
CA PHE A 216 15.29 14.42 -5.88
C PHE A 216 15.18 15.73 -6.66
N GLU A 217 16.29 16.21 -7.21
CA GLU A 217 16.29 17.32 -8.15
C GLU A 217 16.09 16.79 -9.58
N ASN A 218 14.88 16.91 -10.10
CA ASN A 218 14.62 16.62 -11.50
C ASN A 218 15.27 17.72 -12.37
N THR A 219 16.42 17.41 -12.97
CA THR A 219 17.23 18.34 -13.76
C THR A 219 16.60 18.74 -15.10
N ASN A 220 15.52 18.07 -15.52
CA ASN A 220 14.88 18.25 -16.83
C ASN A 220 13.50 18.93 -16.80
N VAL A 221 13.04 19.40 -15.65
CA VAL A 221 11.81 20.20 -15.55
C VAL A 221 12.14 21.69 -15.52
N SER A 222 11.23 22.50 -16.05
CA SER A 222 11.40 23.96 -16.14
C SER A 222 11.90 24.53 -14.80
N LYS A 223 12.70 25.62 -14.84
CA LYS A 223 13.32 26.30 -13.67
C LYS A 223 12.36 26.68 -12.51
N HIS A 224 11.07 26.39 -12.62
CA HIS A 224 10.03 26.72 -11.65
C HIS A 224 9.23 25.50 -11.17
N GLN A 225 9.64 24.27 -11.52
CA GLN A 225 9.01 23.04 -11.06
C GLN A 225 10.04 22.19 -10.33
N HIS A 226 10.04 22.31 -9.00
CA HIS A 226 10.77 21.39 -8.14
C HIS A 226 9.81 20.29 -7.73
N PHE A 227 10.20 19.05 -7.99
CA PHE A 227 9.53 17.89 -7.44
C PHE A 227 10.31 17.46 -6.21
N SER A 228 9.60 17.00 -5.19
CA SER A 228 10.21 16.37 -4.02
C SER A 228 9.49 15.05 -3.83
N ILE A 229 10.28 13.99 -3.66
CA ILE A 229 9.72 12.69 -3.36
C ILE A 229 9.61 12.60 -1.84
N LEU A 230 8.40 12.30 -1.38
CA LEU A 230 8.12 12.06 0.03
C LEU A 230 7.89 10.56 0.18
N HIS A 231 8.78 9.88 0.89
CA HIS A 231 8.57 8.51 1.31
C HIS A 231 7.84 8.51 2.64
N LEU A 232 6.68 7.87 2.68
CA LEU A 232 5.91 7.65 3.89
C LEU A 232 6.04 6.18 4.29
N LEU A 233 6.63 5.93 5.45
CA LEU A 233 6.84 4.58 5.97
C LEU A 233 5.91 4.36 7.17
N PHE A 234 5.09 3.31 7.12
CA PHE A 234 4.24 2.92 8.24
C PHE A 234 5.03 2.00 9.18
N PHE A 235 5.38 2.51 10.36
CA PHE A 235 6.13 1.72 11.34
C PHE A 235 5.29 0.64 12.02
N ASN A 236 3.97 0.73 11.91
CA ASN A 236 3.09 -0.31 12.41
C ASN A 236 3.25 -1.64 11.71
N PHE A 237 3.71 -1.68 10.46
CA PHE A 237 3.95 -2.94 9.78
C PHE A 237 5.13 -3.70 10.38
N PRO A 238 5.15 -5.04 10.28
CA PRO A 238 6.33 -5.85 10.55
C PRO A 238 7.59 -5.32 9.83
N PRO A 239 8.79 -5.40 10.44
CA PRO A 239 10.01 -4.84 9.84
C PRO A 239 10.30 -5.36 8.43
N HIS A 240 10.06 -6.65 8.16
CA HIS A 240 10.28 -7.26 6.84
C HIS A 240 9.36 -6.68 5.76
N LEU A 241 8.15 -6.22 6.12
CA LEU A 241 7.21 -5.59 5.20
C LEU A 241 7.52 -4.13 4.89
N ARG A 242 8.30 -3.47 5.75
CA ARG A 242 8.64 -2.04 5.58
C ARG A 242 9.61 -1.81 4.42
N ALA A 243 10.49 -2.77 4.13
CA ALA A 243 11.50 -2.66 3.09
C ALA A 243 10.94 -2.86 1.67
N ASP A 244 9.92 -3.71 1.52
CA ASP A 244 9.26 -3.95 0.22
C ASP A 244 8.49 -2.72 -0.31
N CYS A 245 8.20 -1.74 0.56
CA CYS A 245 7.55 -0.48 0.18
C CYS A 245 8.53 0.59 -0.36
N ILE A 246 9.84 0.30 -0.41
CA ILE A 246 10.88 1.31 -0.66
C ILE A 246 11.47 1.23 -2.08
N CYS A 247 11.19 0.18 -2.88
CA CYS A 247 11.70 0.11 -4.26
C CYS A 247 10.60 0.34 -5.32
N PRO A 248 10.82 1.26 -6.29
CA PRO A 248 9.90 1.52 -7.40
C PRO A 248 9.85 0.40 -8.44
#